data_AF-A0A2A4HHQ5-F1
#
_entry.id   AF-A0A2A4HHQ5-F1
#
_cell.length_a   1.000
_cell.length_b   1.000
_cell.length_c   1.000
_cell.angle_alpha   90.00
_cell.angle_beta   90.00
_cell.angle_gamma   90.00
#
_symmetry.space_group_name_H-M   'P 1'
#
loop_
_entity.id
_entity.type
_entity.pdbx_description
1 polymer ?
#
loop_
_entity_poly.entity_id
_entity_poly.type
_entity_poly.pdbx_seq_one_letter_code
_entity_poly.pdbx_strand_id
1 'polypeptide(L)'
;MLSDKEKERIRAEEIYRKEVQEELIDKPKKSGNVVFSFLDTQHGLFVSSMVVLPFLLWFFAFIQNSYSEYEINQKLIKKIDHEMVYRISNNQDRLKSGDVAGFIEDVDRSYIYQEFSGVGAQGLMLQLESLVSGSDQEEIIVARNSLLSREKSKIESSLRIRGWSK
;
A
#
# COMPACT_ATOMS: atom_id res chain seq x y z
N MET A 1 37.03 -19.73 78.82
CA MET A 1 36.09 -20.53 78.02
C MET A 1 34.96 -19.60 77.60
N LEU A 2 34.68 -19.50 76.31
CA LEU A 2 33.56 -18.67 75.81
C LEU A 2 32.24 -19.20 76.37
N SER A 3 31.38 -18.29 76.82
CA SER A 3 30.05 -18.62 77.32
C SER A 3 29.25 -19.26 76.17
N ASP A 4 28.42 -20.26 76.46
CA ASP A 4 27.71 -21.00 75.40
C ASP A 4 26.81 -20.10 74.55
N LYS A 5 26.35 -18.98 75.12
CA LYS A 5 25.62 -17.92 74.42
C LYS A 5 26.44 -17.21 73.32
N GLU A 6 27.76 -17.06 73.52
CA GLU A 6 28.65 -16.47 72.51
C GLU A 6 28.91 -17.44 71.36
N LYS A 7 29.00 -18.74 71.65
CA LYS A 7 29.17 -19.77 70.61
C LYS A 7 27.94 -19.85 69.70
N GLU A 8 26.74 -19.73 70.26
CA GLU A 8 25.50 -19.70 69.47
C GLU A 8 25.42 -18.45 68.58
N ARG A 9 25.81 -17.28 69.11
CA ARG A 9 25.86 -16.04 68.33
C ARG A 9 26.83 -16.15 67.15
N ILE A 10 28.02 -16.71 67.37
CA ILE A 10 29.04 -16.88 66.33
C ILE A 10 28.55 -17.85 65.24
N ARG A 11 27.89 -18.96 65.62
CA ARG A 11 27.31 -19.89 64.64
C ARG A 11 26.20 -19.24 63.81
N ALA A 12 25.32 -18.47 64.44
CA ALA A 12 24.26 -17.77 63.72
C ALA A 12 24.81 -16.76 62.71
N GLU A 13 25.89 -16.05 63.07
CA GLU A 13 26.54 -15.11 62.15
C GLU A 13 27.26 -15.81 61.00
N GLU A 14 27.89 -16.97 61.25
CA GLU A 14 28.50 -17.78 60.18
C GLU A 14 27.47 -18.35 59.21
N ILE A 15 26.31 -18.79 59.71
CA ILE A 15 25.20 -19.25 58.87
C ILE A 15 24.70 -18.09 57.99
N TYR A 16 24.45 -16.93 58.60
CA TYR A 16 24.00 -15.75 57.86
C TYR A 16 25.01 -15.30 56.80
N ARG A 17 26.32 -15.34 57.10
CA ARG A 17 27.37 -15.02 56.11
C ARG A 17 27.37 -16.01 54.94
N LYS A 18 27.13 -17.30 55.18
CA LYS A 18 27.04 -18.31 54.12
C LYS A 18 25.80 -18.11 53.26
N GLU A 19 24.64 -17.89 53.87
CA GLU A 19 23.38 -17.62 53.16
C GLU A 19 23.49 -16.37 52.28
N VAL A 20 24.07 -15.28 52.80
CA VAL A 20 24.30 -14.04 52.03
C VAL A 20 25.30 -14.25 50.89
N GLN A 21 26.34 -15.06 51.09
CA GLN A 21 27.29 -15.39 50.02
C GLN A 21 26.66 -16.26 48.94
N GLU A 22 25.83 -17.23 49.31
CA GLU A 22 25.07 -18.05 48.36
C GLU A 22 24.10 -17.18 47.56
N GLU A 23 23.34 -16.28 48.18
CA GLU A 23 22.46 -15.34 47.45
C GLU A 23 23.21 -14.38 46.50
N LEU A 24 24.45 -14.02 46.81
CA LEU A 24 25.26 -13.16 45.95
C LEU A 24 25.90 -13.93 44.78
N ILE A 25 26.24 -15.20 44.97
CA ILE A 25 26.83 -16.06 43.95
C ILE A 25 25.75 -16.60 43.00
N ASP A 26 24.55 -16.89 43.52
CA ASP A 26 23.44 -17.51 42.77
C ASP A 26 22.58 -16.49 42.01
N LYS A 27 22.98 -15.22 41.95
CA LYS A 27 22.42 -14.28 40.97
C LYS A 27 22.87 -14.75 39.58
N PRO A 28 21.96 -15.25 38.73
CA PRO A 28 22.35 -15.62 37.38
C PRO A 28 22.93 -14.37 36.73
N LYS A 29 24.21 -14.44 36.32
CA LYS A 29 24.81 -13.43 35.45
C LYS A 29 23.85 -13.30 34.28
N LYS A 30 23.07 -12.22 34.26
CA LYS A 30 22.19 -11.88 33.14
C LYS A 30 23.05 -12.03 31.91
N SER A 31 22.71 -13.02 31.08
CA SER A 31 23.24 -13.18 29.73
C SER A 31 22.88 -11.90 29.00
N GLY A 32 23.74 -10.89 29.12
CA GLY A 32 23.58 -9.61 28.47
C GLY A 32 23.67 -9.90 26.99
N ASN A 33 22.62 -9.58 26.25
CA ASN A 33 22.60 -9.71 24.81
C ASN A 33 23.87 -9.08 24.24
N VAL A 34 24.76 -9.91 23.70
CA VAL A 34 26.09 -9.50 23.21
C VAL A 34 25.97 -8.39 22.15
N VAL A 35 24.86 -8.38 21.42
CA VAL A 35 24.50 -7.33 20.46
C VAL A 35 24.34 -5.96 21.11
N PHE A 36 23.69 -5.85 22.28
CA PHE A 36 23.55 -4.58 23.00
C PHE A 36 24.89 -4.13 23.61
N SER A 37 25.72 -5.06 24.13
CA SER A 37 27.05 -4.70 24.61
C SER A 37 27.99 -4.22 23.49
N PHE A 38 27.81 -4.72 22.26
CA PHE A 38 28.57 -4.25 21.10
C PHE A 38 28.17 -2.82 20.71
N LEU A 39 26.88 -2.50 20.75
CA LEU A 39 26.36 -1.16 20.46
C LEU A 39 26.84 -0.09 21.45
N ASP A 40 27.15 -0.47 22.69
CA ASP A 40 27.74 0.44 23.70
C ASP A 40 29.25 0.69 23.48
N THR A 41 29.89 -0.02 22.55
CA THR A 41 31.31 0.18 22.24
C THR A 41 31.47 1.32 21.23
N GLN A 42 32.53 2.14 21.35
CA GLN A 42 32.83 3.23 20.40
C GLN A 42 32.87 2.77 18.92
N HIS A 43 33.36 1.55 18.67
CA HIS A 43 33.36 0.93 17.35
C HIS A 43 31.96 0.50 16.90
N GLY A 44 31.12 0.02 17.82
CA GLY A 44 29.73 -0.32 17.53
C GLY A 44 28.90 0.92 17.17
N LEU A 45 29.12 2.04 17.88
CA LEU A 45 28.52 3.32 17.52
C LEU A 45 28.97 3.79 16.12
N PHE A 46 30.26 3.64 15.78
CA PHE A 46 30.78 3.99 14.45
C PHE A 46 30.19 3.11 13.34
N VAL A 47 30.13 1.79 13.54
CA VAL A 47 29.51 0.88 12.56
C VAL A 47 28.01 1.15 12.44
N SER A 48 27.34 1.43 13.55
CA SER A 48 25.92 1.79 13.52
C SER A 48 25.69 3.08 12.74
N SER A 49 26.53 4.10 12.87
CA SER A 49 26.35 5.33 12.10
C SER A 49 26.60 5.13 10.61
N MET A 50 27.58 4.29 10.24
CA MET A 50 27.84 3.94 8.83
C MET A 50 26.78 3.04 8.19
N VAL A 51 26.10 2.19 8.96
CA VAL A 51 25.13 1.22 8.41
C VAL A 51 23.69 1.69 8.61
N VAL A 52 23.35 2.14 9.82
CA VAL A 52 21.98 2.52 10.19
C VAL A 52 21.57 3.80 9.48
N LEU A 53 22.43 4.82 9.39
CA LEU A 53 22.04 6.07 8.72
C LEU A 53 21.77 5.88 7.23
N PRO A 54 22.64 5.21 6.43
CA PRO A 54 22.32 4.93 5.04
C PRO A 54 21.11 4.03 4.87
N PHE A 55 20.94 3.03 5.74
CA PHE A 55 19.75 2.17 5.72
C PHE A 55 18.47 2.97 5.98
N LEU A 56 18.46 3.85 6.97
CA LEU A 56 17.32 4.72 7.27
C LEU A 56 17.02 5.70 6.14
N LEU A 57 18.05 6.28 5.51
CA LEU A 57 17.87 7.15 4.34
C LEU A 57 17.30 6.39 3.15
N TRP A 58 17.81 5.20 2.87
CA TRP A 58 17.28 4.33 1.82
C TRP A 58 15.84 3.92 2.11
N PHE A 59 15.53 3.52 3.35
CA PHE A 59 14.19 3.14 3.77
C PHE A 59 13.20 4.31 3.69
N PHE A 60 13.63 5.51 4.10
CA PHE A 60 12.83 6.72 3.98
C PHE A 60 12.56 7.07 2.52
N ALA A 61 13.58 7.02 1.65
CA ALA A 61 13.42 7.26 0.22
C ALA A 61 12.49 6.22 -0.43
N PHE A 62 12.59 4.95 -0.02
CA PHE A 62 11.70 3.89 -0.46
C PHE A 62 10.24 4.20 -0.11
N ILE A 63 9.97 4.54 1.15
CA ILE A 63 8.62 4.92 1.60
C ILE A 63 8.10 6.15 0.85
N GLN A 64 8.93 7.19 0.72
CA GLN A 64 8.56 8.42 0.03
C GLN A 64 8.20 8.17 -1.43
N ASN A 65 8.96 7.31 -2.12
CA ASN A 65 8.65 6.90 -3.49
C ASN A 65 7.30 6.18 -3.57
N SER A 66 7.02 5.24 -2.65
CA SER A 66 5.73 4.56 -2.60
C SER A 66 4.54 5.51 -2.37
N TYR A 67 4.68 6.51 -1.50
CA TYR A 67 3.65 7.53 -1.31
C TYR A 67 3.47 8.40 -2.56
N SER A 68 4.56 8.77 -3.23
CA SER A 68 4.49 9.58 -4.44
C SER A 68 3.78 8.85 -5.58
N GLU A 69 4.04 7.56 -5.77
CA GLU A 69 3.34 6.73 -6.75
C GLU A 69 1.86 6.60 -6.40
N TYR A 70 1.54 6.40 -5.12
CA TYR A 70 0.15 6.39 -4.66
C TYR A 70 -0.57 7.70 -4.95
N GLU A 71 0.03 8.86 -4.65
CA GLU A 71 -0.56 10.16 -4.95
C GLU A 71 -0.76 10.39 -6.45
N ILE A 72 0.19 9.96 -7.28
CA ILE A 72 0.10 10.07 -8.74
C ILE A 72 -1.06 9.21 -9.25
N ASN A 73 -1.16 7.96 -8.80
CA ASN A 73 -2.24 7.05 -9.18
C ASN A 73 -3.60 7.59 -8.74
N GLN A 74 -3.71 8.12 -7.52
CA GLN A 74 -4.94 8.72 -7.02
C GLN A 74 -5.36 9.97 -7.83
N LYS A 75 -4.41 10.79 -8.25
CA LYS A 75 -4.69 11.93 -9.15
C LYS A 75 -5.16 11.45 -10.52
N LEU A 76 -4.55 10.40 -11.05
CA LEU A 76 -4.92 9.83 -12.35
C LEU A 76 -6.32 9.20 -12.31
N ILE A 77 -6.63 8.42 -11.27
CA ILE A 77 -7.97 7.85 -11.03
C ILE A 77 -9.02 8.96 -11.04
N LYS A 78 -8.82 10.04 -10.26
CA LYS A 78 -9.76 11.17 -10.21
C LYS A 78 -9.95 11.86 -11.56
N LYS A 79 -8.89 11.98 -12.36
CA LYS A 79 -8.99 12.54 -13.71
C LYS A 79 -9.81 11.64 -14.63
N ILE A 80 -9.56 10.32 -14.60
CA ILE A 80 -10.30 9.33 -15.38
C ILE A 80 -11.78 9.34 -14.98
N ASP A 81 -12.09 9.36 -13.68
CA ASP A 81 -13.47 9.43 -13.19
C ASP A 81 -14.19 10.69 -13.68
N HIS A 82 -13.55 11.85 -13.55
CA HIS A 82 -14.13 13.12 -14.01
C HIS A 82 -14.36 13.12 -15.52
N GLU A 83 -13.42 12.58 -16.29
CA GLU A 83 -13.52 12.43 -17.74
C GLU A 83 -14.69 11.49 -18.12
N MET A 84 -14.83 10.35 -17.44
CA MET A 84 -15.93 9.41 -17.69
C MET A 84 -17.30 10.04 -17.37
N VAL A 85 -17.42 10.72 -16.22
CA VAL A 85 -18.66 11.41 -15.83
C VAL A 85 -19.01 12.48 -16.86
N TYR A 86 -18.05 13.27 -17.31
CA TYR A 86 -18.24 14.29 -18.33
C TYR A 86 -18.77 13.69 -19.64
N ARG A 87 -18.12 12.64 -20.14
CA ARG A 87 -18.55 11.97 -21.38
C ARG A 87 -19.94 11.38 -21.25
N ILE A 88 -20.26 10.74 -20.12
CA ILE A 88 -21.59 10.20 -19.87
C ILE A 88 -22.63 11.33 -19.84
N SER A 89 -22.36 12.44 -19.15
CA SER A 89 -23.26 13.60 -19.06
C SER A 89 -23.50 14.22 -20.45
N ASN A 90 -22.43 14.52 -21.18
CA ASN A 90 -22.51 15.12 -22.51
C ASN A 90 -23.34 14.25 -23.47
N ASN A 91 -23.11 12.94 -23.42
CA ASN A 91 -23.87 11.96 -24.19
C ASN A 91 -25.34 11.89 -23.78
N GLN A 92 -25.65 11.95 -22.49
CA GLN A 92 -27.03 11.98 -22.00
C GLN A 92 -27.77 13.25 -22.46
N ASP A 93 -27.11 14.40 -22.43
CA ASP A 93 -27.71 15.67 -22.81
C ASP A 93 -27.98 15.73 -24.33
N ARG A 94 -27.07 15.20 -25.16
CA ARG A 94 -27.29 15.05 -26.61
C ARG A 94 -28.40 14.06 -26.95
N LEU A 95 -28.50 12.95 -26.22
CA LEU A 95 -29.61 12.01 -26.38
C LEU A 95 -30.96 12.67 -26.05
N LYS A 96 -31.01 13.48 -24.99
CA LYS A 96 -32.22 14.23 -24.60
C LYS A 96 -32.58 15.32 -25.60
N SER A 97 -31.60 15.96 -26.24
CA SER A 97 -31.83 17.00 -27.25
C SER A 97 -32.25 16.45 -28.62
N GLY A 98 -32.19 15.13 -28.82
CA GLY A 98 -32.50 14.48 -30.10
C GLY A 98 -31.39 14.59 -31.14
N ASP A 99 -30.20 15.08 -30.75
CA ASP A 99 -29.03 15.18 -31.63
C ASP A 99 -28.29 13.85 -31.73
N VAL A 100 -28.88 12.91 -32.46
CA VAL A 100 -28.32 11.56 -32.65
C VAL A 100 -27.03 11.59 -33.49
N ALA A 101 -26.91 12.52 -34.45
CA ALA A 101 -25.73 12.65 -35.29
C ALA A 101 -24.53 13.16 -34.48
N GLY A 102 -24.73 14.21 -33.71
CA GLY A 102 -23.71 14.72 -32.80
C GLY A 102 -23.35 13.74 -31.70
N PHE A 103 -24.32 12.96 -31.19
CA PHE A 103 -24.03 11.86 -30.27
C PHE A 103 -23.06 10.82 -30.87
N ILE A 104 -23.27 10.39 -32.12
CA ILE A 104 -22.39 9.40 -32.77
C ILE A 104 -20.98 9.96 -32.99
N GLU A 105 -20.85 11.26 -33.26
CA GLU A 105 -19.56 11.89 -33.52
C GLU A 105 -18.77 12.22 -32.23
N ASP A 106 -19.46 12.57 -31.13
CA ASP A 106 -18.84 13.07 -29.90
C ASP A 106 -18.49 12.01 -28.86
N VAL A 107 -19.09 10.81 -28.89
CA VAL A 107 -18.91 9.78 -27.84
C VAL A 107 -17.44 9.50 -27.52
N ASP A 108 -16.55 9.62 -28.52
CA ASP A 108 -15.10 9.45 -28.37
C ASP A 108 -14.28 10.73 -28.59
N ARG A 109 -14.91 11.86 -28.95
CA ARG A 109 -14.23 13.13 -29.25
C ARG A 109 -14.40 14.20 -28.17
N SER A 110 -15.41 14.10 -27.31
CA SER A 110 -15.57 15.03 -26.20
C SER A 110 -14.64 14.65 -25.05
N TYR A 111 -13.73 15.55 -24.67
CA TYR A 111 -12.82 15.35 -23.54
C TYR A 111 -12.56 16.64 -22.76
N ILE A 112 -12.33 16.52 -21.45
CA ILE A 112 -11.88 17.63 -20.60
C ILE A 112 -10.36 17.69 -20.63
N TYR A 113 -9.70 16.54 -20.49
CA TYR A 113 -8.24 16.47 -20.44
C TYR A 113 -7.66 16.02 -21.78
N GLN A 114 -6.73 16.80 -22.31
CA GLN A 114 -6.09 16.54 -23.61
C GLN A 114 -5.36 15.19 -23.65
N GLU A 115 -4.86 14.71 -22.51
CA GLU A 115 -4.22 13.39 -22.36
C GLU A 115 -5.15 12.20 -22.67
N PHE A 116 -6.48 12.41 -22.63
CA PHE A 116 -7.48 11.41 -22.99
C PHE A 116 -8.06 11.59 -24.39
N SER A 117 -7.49 12.50 -25.19
CA SER A 117 -7.90 12.70 -26.58
C SER A 117 -7.65 11.41 -27.39
N GLY A 118 -8.69 10.92 -28.07
CA GLY A 118 -8.63 9.68 -28.85
C GLY A 118 -8.66 8.39 -28.01
N VAL A 119 -8.68 8.49 -26.68
CA VAL A 119 -8.90 7.33 -25.80
C VAL A 119 -10.41 7.17 -25.62
N GLY A 120 -11.00 6.11 -26.14
CA GLY A 120 -12.42 5.81 -25.94
C GLY A 120 -12.74 5.39 -24.50
N ALA A 121 -14.03 5.33 -24.15
CA ALA A 121 -14.48 4.96 -22.80
C ALA A 121 -13.93 3.60 -22.32
N GLN A 122 -13.74 2.64 -23.24
CA GLN A 122 -13.12 1.35 -22.91
C GLN A 122 -11.64 1.46 -22.54
N GLY A 123 -10.90 2.32 -23.25
CA GLY A 123 -9.50 2.58 -22.94
C GLY A 123 -9.33 3.21 -21.57
N LEU A 124 -10.24 4.12 -21.20
CA LEU A 124 -10.29 4.71 -19.86
C LEU A 124 -10.59 3.66 -18.77
N MET A 125 -11.53 2.75 -19.02
CA MET A 125 -11.84 1.66 -18.08
C MET A 125 -10.67 0.69 -17.90
N LEU A 126 -9.94 0.37 -18.96
CA LEU A 126 -8.72 -0.46 -18.88
C LEU A 126 -7.60 0.23 -18.09
N GLN A 127 -7.44 1.54 -18.25
CA GLN A 127 -6.50 2.32 -17.45
C GLN A 127 -6.93 2.38 -15.98
N LEU A 128 -8.24 2.50 -15.70
CA LEU A 128 -8.74 2.50 -14.33
C LEU A 128 -8.50 1.14 -13.65
N GLU A 129 -8.74 0.04 -14.37
CA GLU A 129 -8.51 -1.32 -13.87
C GLU A 129 -7.05 -1.62 -13.52
N SER A 130 -6.08 -1.00 -14.20
CA SER A 130 -4.66 -1.18 -13.88
C SER A 130 -4.21 -0.34 -12.68
N LEU A 131 -4.98 0.70 -12.32
CA LEU A 131 -4.67 1.62 -11.22
C LEU A 131 -5.39 1.25 -9.92
N VAL A 132 -6.51 0.53 -10.02
CA VAL A 132 -7.35 0.12 -8.90
C VAL A 132 -7.07 -1.34 -8.54
N SER A 133 -7.01 -1.66 -7.25
CA SER A 133 -6.75 -3.01 -6.74
C SER A 133 -7.84 -3.41 -5.74
N GLY A 134 -8.18 -4.70 -5.69
CA GLY A 134 -9.13 -5.24 -4.71
C GLY A 134 -10.58 -5.26 -5.20
N SER A 135 -11.54 -5.01 -4.30
CA SER A 135 -12.99 -5.11 -4.58
C SER A 135 -13.43 -4.21 -5.74
N ASP A 136 -12.89 -3.01 -5.80
CA ASP A 136 -13.30 -1.98 -6.77
C ASP A 136 -12.89 -2.37 -8.20
N GLN A 137 -11.87 -3.23 -8.33
CA GLN A 137 -11.43 -3.78 -9.61
C GLN A 137 -12.50 -4.68 -10.24
N GLU A 138 -13.23 -5.47 -9.43
CA GLU A 138 -14.29 -6.34 -9.94
C GLU A 138 -15.43 -5.52 -10.56
N GLU A 139 -15.82 -4.42 -9.92
CA GLU A 139 -16.85 -3.52 -10.44
C GLU A 139 -16.44 -2.90 -11.79
N ILE A 140 -15.17 -2.48 -11.90
CA ILE A 140 -14.61 -1.94 -13.16
C ILE A 140 -14.60 -3.01 -14.25
N ILE A 141 -14.21 -4.25 -13.93
CA ILE A 141 -14.22 -5.37 -14.88
C ILE A 141 -15.64 -5.64 -15.38
N VAL A 142 -16.63 -5.65 -14.48
CA VAL A 142 -18.04 -5.83 -14.84
C VAL A 142 -18.52 -4.70 -15.75
N ALA A 143 -18.21 -3.44 -15.41
CA ALA A 143 -18.56 -2.27 -16.21
C ALA A 143 -17.93 -2.35 -17.61
N ARG A 144 -16.63 -2.68 -17.71
CA ARG A 144 -15.91 -2.87 -18.98
C ARG A 144 -16.53 -3.97 -19.83
N ASN A 145 -16.82 -5.13 -19.24
CA ASN A 145 -17.42 -6.26 -19.95
C ASN A 145 -18.83 -5.91 -20.45
N SER A 146 -19.59 -5.11 -19.70
CA SER A 146 -20.89 -4.60 -20.13
C SER A 146 -20.77 -3.70 -21.37
N LEU A 147 -19.74 -2.85 -21.44
CA LEU A 147 -19.47 -2.00 -22.62
C LEU A 147 -19.11 -2.85 -23.84
N LEU A 148 -18.24 -3.84 -23.67
CA LEU A 148 -17.84 -4.77 -24.75
C LEU A 148 -19.03 -5.55 -25.31
N SER A 149 -19.91 -6.06 -24.42
CA SER A 149 -21.10 -6.80 -24.85
C SER A 149 -22.06 -5.93 -25.69
N ARG A 150 -22.22 -4.65 -25.32
CA ARG A 150 -23.06 -3.69 -26.05
C ARG A 150 -22.47 -3.35 -27.40
N GLU A 151 -21.16 -3.15 -27.48
CA GLU A 151 -20.49 -2.86 -28.75
C GLU A 151 -20.58 -4.05 -29.70
N LYS A 152 -20.30 -5.26 -29.20
CA LYS A 152 -20.46 -6.50 -29.98
C LYS A 152 -21.88 -6.66 -30.51
N SER A 153 -22.89 -6.42 -29.66
CA SER A 153 -24.31 -6.46 -30.07
C SER A 153 -24.63 -5.41 -31.14
N LYS A 154 -24.10 -4.19 -31.02
CA LYS A 154 -24.24 -3.15 -32.06
C LYS A 154 -23.60 -3.59 -33.38
N ILE A 155 -22.38 -4.12 -33.35
CA ILE A 155 -21.68 -4.61 -34.54
C ILE A 155 -22.48 -5.74 -35.19
N GLU A 156 -22.91 -6.75 -34.42
CA GLU A 156 -23.73 -7.86 -34.92
C GLU A 156 -25.03 -7.37 -35.55
N SER A 157 -25.74 -6.44 -34.91
CA SER A 157 -26.95 -5.84 -35.47
C SER A 157 -26.69 -5.11 -36.78
N SER A 158 -25.57 -4.36 -36.88
CA SER A 158 -25.18 -3.63 -38.09
C SER A 158 -24.81 -4.58 -39.24
N LEU A 159 -24.13 -5.68 -38.93
CA LEU A 159 -23.76 -6.72 -39.90
C LEU A 159 -25.01 -7.45 -40.40
N ARG A 160 -25.98 -7.70 -39.52
CA ARG A 160 -27.26 -8.33 -39.88
C ARG A 160 -28.10 -7.44 -40.78
N ILE A 161 -28.21 -6.14 -40.46
CA ILE A 161 -28.90 -5.14 -41.29
C ILE A 161 -28.28 -5.06 -42.70
N ARG A 162 -26.95 -5.18 -42.80
CA ARG A 162 -26.23 -5.17 -44.08
C ARG A 162 -26.25 -6.53 -44.81
N GLY A 163 -26.87 -7.56 -44.23
CA GLY A 163 -26.95 -8.91 -44.80
C GLY A 163 -25.64 -9.70 -44.76
N TRP A 164 -24.67 -9.26 -43.96
CA TRP A 164 -23.34 -9.87 -43.85
C TRP A 164 -23.25 -10.90 -42.73
N SER A 165 -24.29 -10.99 -41.89
CA SER A 165 -24.43 -11.98 -40.82
C SER A 165 -25.87 -12.51 -40.82
N LYS A 166 -26.05 -13.83 -40.61
CA LYS A 166 -27.37 -14.51 -40.58
C LYS A 166 -27.95 -14.51 -39.16
#